data_AF-A0A352SFG4-F1
#
_entry.id   AF-A0A352SFG4-F1
#
_cell.length_a   1.000
_cell.length_b   1.000
_cell.length_c   1.000
_cell.angle_alpha   90.00
_cell.angle_beta   90.00
_cell.angle_gamma   90.00
#
_symmetry.space_group_name_H-M   'P 1'
#
loop_
_entity.id
_entity.type
_entity.pdbx_description
1 polymer ?
#
loop_
_entity_poly.entity_id
_entity_poly.type
_entity_poly.pdbx_seq_one_letter_code
_entity_poly.pdbx_strand_id
1 'polypeptide(L)'
;MKHKFHVGDVVKPNKKADENYTITTTSVVREAIVTELRDYTMEIKIIKGSCSVGEVFTVEEKYFDLVRKAKQETIVIYRNDKKVVALDKTTGKKAEANCNPADEFDFRTGAKVAFNRLMGEDAKPDDGVREVKRKAKVGEYIKIVDAMPYLIPYKNGDIFKVISTSKPGVVIEKDGKPV
;
A
#
# COMPACT_ATOMS: atom_id res chain seq x y z
N MET A 1 33.86 9.04 1.77
CA MET A 1 33.50 10.47 1.81
C MET A 1 31.99 10.58 1.97
N LYS A 2 31.44 11.65 2.56
CA LYS A 2 29.97 11.80 2.72
C LYS A 2 29.47 12.77 1.65
N HIS A 3 28.63 12.28 0.73
CA HIS A 3 27.99 13.11 -0.31
C HIS A 3 26.98 14.08 0.30
N LYS A 4 26.87 15.28 -0.29
CA LYS A 4 25.86 16.31 0.02
C LYS A 4 24.49 15.88 -0.52
N PHE A 5 24.46 15.17 -1.64
CA PHE A 5 23.25 14.75 -2.35
C PHE A 5 23.07 13.23 -2.36
N HIS A 6 21.88 12.79 -2.76
CA HIS A 6 21.55 11.39 -3.03
C HIS A 6 21.10 11.25 -4.48
N VAL A 7 21.28 10.06 -5.06
CA VAL A 7 20.71 9.75 -6.39
C VAL A 7 19.19 9.98 -6.35
N GLY A 8 18.69 10.69 -7.36
CA GLY A 8 17.29 11.12 -7.47
C GLY A 8 16.99 12.48 -6.83
N ASP A 9 17.91 13.08 -6.06
CA ASP A 9 17.75 14.45 -5.59
C ASP A 9 17.69 15.40 -6.79
N VAL A 10 16.82 16.40 -6.72
CA VAL A 10 16.77 17.47 -7.71
C VAL A 10 17.55 18.65 -7.18
N VAL A 11 18.50 19.10 -7.99
CA VAL A 11 19.46 20.14 -7.68
C VAL A 11 19.38 21.26 -8.70
N LYS A 12 19.96 22.40 -8.36
CA LYS A 12 20.18 23.53 -9.25
C LYS A 12 21.59 24.07 -9.06
N PRO A 13 22.24 24.61 -10.08
CA PRO A 13 23.52 25.28 -9.91
C PRO A 13 23.36 26.50 -8.98
N ASN A 14 24.44 26.82 -8.27
CA ASN A 14 24.57 28.03 -7.46
C ASN A 14 25.53 29.01 -8.15
N LYS A 15 25.70 30.22 -7.59
CA LYS A 15 26.51 31.28 -8.22
C LYS A 15 27.96 30.86 -8.54
N LYS A 16 28.54 29.95 -7.77
CA LYS A 16 29.91 29.47 -8.02
C LYS A 16 30.00 28.64 -9.30
N ALA A 17 28.90 28.04 -9.75
CA ALA A 17 28.82 27.34 -11.02
C ALA A 17 29.06 28.29 -12.20
N ASP A 18 28.60 29.54 -12.12
CA ASP A 18 28.71 30.52 -13.22
C ASP A 18 30.16 30.92 -13.51
N GLU A 19 31.04 30.81 -12.51
CA GLU A 19 32.47 31.09 -12.64
C GLU A 19 33.29 29.87 -13.12
N ASN A 20 32.71 28.66 -13.05
CA ASN A 20 33.44 27.39 -13.25
C ASN A 20 32.90 26.54 -14.40
N TYR A 21 31.68 26.82 -14.87
CA TYR A 21 31.03 26.08 -15.93
C TYR A 21 30.50 27.01 -17.02
N THR A 22 30.43 26.50 -18.25
CA THR A 22 29.85 27.22 -19.39
C THR A 22 28.41 26.81 -19.64
N ILE A 23 28.07 25.53 -19.36
CA ILE A 23 26.76 24.94 -19.68
C ILE A 23 25.91 24.79 -18.43
N THR A 24 26.47 24.23 -17.35
CA THR A 24 25.73 23.90 -16.13
C THR A 24 25.65 25.08 -15.16
N THR A 25 25.33 26.27 -15.68
CA THR A 25 25.27 27.56 -14.96
C THR A 25 23.84 27.90 -14.52
N THR A 26 23.71 28.89 -13.64
CA THR A 26 22.43 29.41 -13.14
C THR A 26 21.56 30.05 -14.23
N SER A 27 22.18 30.55 -15.30
CA SER A 27 21.47 31.11 -16.46
C SER A 27 20.88 30.03 -17.37
N VAL A 28 21.48 28.85 -17.40
CA VAL A 28 21.10 27.77 -18.32
C VAL A 28 20.25 26.71 -17.62
N VAL A 29 20.69 26.20 -16.48
CA VAL A 29 20.07 25.07 -15.78
C VAL A 29 19.21 25.58 -14.62
N ARG A 30 17.91 25.30 -14.70
CA ARG A 30 16.95 25.61 -13.62
C ARG A 30 16.81 24.45 -12.64
N GLU A 31 16.72 23.23 -13.17
CA GLU A 31 16.65 22.00 -12.38
C GLU A 31 17.37 20.86 -13.12
N ALA A 32 18.11 20.06 -12.37
CA ALA A 32 18.71 18.81 -12.82
C ALA A 32 18.51 17.73 -11.76
N ILE A 33 18.43 16.47 -12.17
CA ILE A 33 18.32 15.32 -11.25
C ILE A 33 19.67 14.64 -11.13
N VAL A 34 20.09 14.31 -9.91
CA VAL A 34 21.30 13.52 -9.65
C VAL A 34 21.08 12.09 -10.12
N THR A 35 21.90 11.59 -11.04
CA THR A 35 21.78 10.24 -11.60
C THR A 35 22.83 9.29 -11.04
N GLU A 36 24.02 9.79 -10.70
CA GLU A 36 25.11 9.01 -10.14
C GLU A 36 25.93 9.85 -9.16
N LEU A 37 26.52 9.20 -8.16
CA LEU A 37 27.48 9.79 -7.24
C LEU A 37 28.81 9.05 -7.38
N ARG A 38 29.89 9.81 -7.49
CA ARG A 38 31.29 9.34 -7.56
C ARG A 38 32.09 10.06 -6.48
N ASP A 39 33.29 9.59 -6.18
CA ASP A 39 34.09 10.05 -5.03
C ASP A 39 34.09 11.57 -4.80
N TYR A 40 34.29 12.37 -5.84
CA TYR A 40 34.35 13.85 -5.77
C TYR A 40 33.35 14.58 -6.68
N THR A 41 32.59 13.84 -7.49
CA THR A 41 31.71 14.40 -8.52
C THR A 41 30.37 13.69 -8.52
N MET A 42 29.37 14.32 -9.11
CA MET A 42 28.07 13.72 -9.37
C MET A 42 27.72 13.85 -10.85
N GLU A 43 26.97 12.89 -11.37
CA GLU A 43 26.32 13.04 -12.65
C GLU A 43 24.93 13.64 -12.45
N ILE A 44 24.62 14.65 -13.25
CA ILE A 44 23.31 15.29 -13.26
C ILE A 44 22.70 15.20 -14.65
N LYS A 45 21.40 14.93 -14.72
CA LYS A 45 20.62 15.05 -15.95
C LYS A 45 19.78 16.31 -15.89
N ILE A 46 19.91 17.20 -16.85
CA ILE A 46 19.12 18.44 -16.87
C ILE A 46 17.65 18.09 -17.15
N ILE A 47 16.75 18.50 -16.27
CA ILE A 47 15.29 18.29 -16.42
C ILE A 47 14.55 19.58 -16.73
N LYS A 48 15.15 20.74 -16.45
CA LYS A 48 14.60 22.05 -16.76
C LYS A 48 15.71 23.06 -16.99
N GLY A 49 15.69 23.75 -18.12
CA GLY A 49 16.70 24.75 -18.47
C GLY A 49 16.34 25.48 -19.76
N SER A 50 17.18 26.43 -20.18
CA SER A 50 17.06 27.08 -21.48
C SER A 50 17.63 26.25 -22.63
N CYS A 51 18.54 25.31 -22.34
CA CYS A 51 19.08 24.34 -23.30
C CYS A 51 19.50 23.04 -22.58
N SER A 52 19.95 22.04 -23.37
CA SER A 52 20.53 20.77 -22.89
C SER A 52 19.61 19.93 -21.98
N VAL A 53 18.29 20.12 -22.05
CA VAL A 53 17.33 19.28 -21.31
C VAL A 53 17.42 17.84 -21.81
N GLY A 54 17.61 16.90 -20.89
CA GLY A 54 17.81 15.47 -21.16
C GLY A 54 19.27 15.04 -21.19
N GLU A 55 20.21 15.97 -21.34
CA GLU A 55 21.65 15.68 -21.36
C GLU A 55 22.20 15.45 -19.95
N VAL A 56 23.25 14.63 -19.87
CA VAL A 56 23.94 14.26 -18.62
C VAL A 56 25.31 14.93 -18.55
N PHE A 57 25.64 15.50 -17.39
CA PHE A 57 26.91 16.17 -17.15
C PHE A 57 27.53 15.72 -15.82
N THR A 58 28.84 15.55 -15.81
CA THR A 58 29.63 15.35 -14.60
C THR A 58 29.99 16.70 -13.99
N VAL A 59 29.60 16.92 -12.73
CA VAL A 59 29.80 18.19 -12.01
C VAL A 59 30.26 17.94 -10.58
N GLU A 60 30.84 18.96 -9.94
CA GLU A 60 31.16 18.88 -8.52
C GLU A 60 29.96 19.33 -7.65
N GLU A 61 29.72 18.61 -6.56
CA GLU A 61 28.57 18.85 -5.66
C GLU A 61 28.56 20.26 -5.05
N LYS A 62 29.75 20.87 -4.86
CA LYS A 62 29.89 22.20 -4.23
C LYS A 62 29.28 23.34 -5.06
N TYR A 63 29.09 23.14 -6.36
CA TYR A 63 28.52 24.14 -7.28
C TYR A 63 27.00 24.03 -7.42
N PHE A 64 26.37 23.12 -6.68
CA PHE A 64 24.94 22.88 -6.76
C PHE A 64 24.30 22.99 -5.39
N ASP A 65 23.00 23.31 -5.37
CA ASP A 65 22.16 23.33 -4.18
C ASP A 65 20.92 22.45 -4.38
N LEU A 66 20.44 21.89 -3.27
CA LEU A 66 19.27 21.02 -3.27
C LEU A 66 18.01 21.85 -3.54
N VAL A 67 17.20 21.41 -4.48
CA VAL A 67 15.86 21.95 -4.74
C VAL A 67 14.81 21.11 -4.02
N ARG A 68 14.84 19.79 -4.24
CA ARG A 68 13.97 18.84 -3.55
C ARG A 68 14.65 17.48 -3.43
N LYS A 69 14.34 16.76 -2.36
CA LYS A 69 14.83 15.40 -2.16
C LYS A 69 14.23 14.42 -3.16
N ALA A 70 14.96 13.36 -3.44
CA ALA A 70 14.44 12.18 -4.12
C ALA A 70 13.12 11.76 -3.46
N LYS A 71 12.13 11.36 -4.26
CA LYS A 71 10.90 10.77 -3.70
C LYS A 71 11.29 9.47 -3.00
N GLN A 72 11.26 9.49 -1.67
CA GLN A 72 11.47 8.30 -0.86
C GLN A 72 10.12 7.68 -0.57
N GLU A 73 9.88 6.49 -1.13
CA GLU A 73 8.72 5.70 -0.77
C GLU A 73 8.77 5.39 0.74
N THR A 74 7.78 5.89 1.48
CA THR A 74 7.78 5.80 2.94
C THR A 74 6.40 5.42 3.43
N ILE A 75 6.33 4.28 4.11
CA ILE A 75 5.14 3.86 4.86
C ILE A 75 5.38 4.14 6.35
N VAL A 76 4.42 4.78 7.01
CA VAL A 76 4.43 4.98 8.46
C VAL A 76 3.32 4.14 9.08
N ILE A 77 3.67 3.25 10.00
CA ILE A 77 2.73 2.44 10.74
C ILE A 77 2.75 2.88 12.20
N TYR A 78 1.58 3.26 12.72
CA TYR A 78 1.45 3.76 14.08
C TYR A 78 0.14 3.32 14.73
N ARG A 79 0.13 3.33 16.06
CA ARG A 79 -1.06 3.03 16.86
C ARG A 79 -1.85 4.31 17.11
N ASN A 80 -3.17 4.20 17.01
CA ASN A 80 -4.11 5.21 17.45
C ASN A 80 -5.21 4.51 18.26
N ASP A 81 -5.20 4.62 19.58
CA ASP A 81 -6.11 3.90 20.49
C ASP A 81 -6.15 2.37 20.29
N LYS A 82 -7.30 1.84 19.86
CA LYS A 82 -7.56 0.40 19.59
C LYS A 82 -7.37 0.02 18.12
N LYS A 83 -6.74 0.88 17.34
CA LYS A 83 -6.43 0.62 15.93
C LYS A 83 -4.96 0.86 15.59
N VAL A 84 -4.50 0.15 14.58
CA VAL A 84 -3.20 0.38 13.94
C VAL A 84 -3.45 0.95 12.55
N VAL A 85 -2.73 2.00 12.19
CA VAL A 85 -2.87 2.72 10.92
C VAL A 85 -1.58 2.59 10.14
N ALA A 86 -1.68 2.17 8.88
CA ALA A 86 -0.59 2.25 7.90
C ALA A 86 -0.89 3.42 6.95
N LEU A 87 0.06 4.35 6.80
CA LEU A 87 -0.03 5.53 5.95
C LEU A 87 1.11 5.53 4.94
N ASP A 88 0.79 5.60 3.66
CA ASP A 88 1.75 5.89 2.60
C ASP A 88 1.96 7.41 2.50
N LYS A 89 3.17 7.89 2.81
CA LYS A 89 3.51 9.32 2.72
C LYS A 89 3.66 9.82 1.28
N THR A 90 3.87 8.91 0.32
CA THR A 90 4.00 9.25 -1.09
C THR A 90 2.64 9.52 -1.72
N THR A 91 1.66 8.67 -1.41
CA THR A 91 0.30 8.76 -2.01
C THR A 91 -0.75 9.36 -1.09
N GLY A 92 -0.49 9.43 0.21
CA GLY A 92 -1.47 9.83 1.22
C GLY A 92 -2.52 8.76 1.54
N LYS A 93 -2.46 7.58 0.91
CA LYS A 93 -3.38 6.47 1.19
C LYS A 93 -3.15 5.93 2.60
N LYS A 94 -4.25 5.52 3.25
CA LYS A 94 -4.21 4.91 4.57
C LYS A 94 -5.06 3.66 4.63
N ALA A 95 -4.67 2.73 5.49
CA ALA A 95 -5.47 1.58 5.88
C ALA A 95 -5.40 1.39 7.40
N GLU A 96 -6.48 0.85 7.96
CA GLU A 96 -6.65 0.72 9.41
C GLU A 96 -6.91 -0.75 9.76
N ALA A 97 -6.31 -1.22 10.85
CA ALA A 97 -6.57 -2.49 11.49
C ALA A 97 -7.18 -2.25 12.87
N ASN A 98 -8.45 -2.65 13.05
CA ASN A 98 -9.15 -2.55 14.33
C ASN A 98 -8.93 -3.84 15.11
N CYS A 99 -8.55 -3.72 16.38
CA CYS A 99 -8.47 -4.87 17.27
C CYS A 99 -9.82 -5.11 17.95
N ASN A 100 -10.21 -6.38 18.05
CA ASN A 100 -11.39 -6.79 18.80
C ASN A 100 -11.17 -6.49 20.29
N PRO A 101 -12.14 -5.86 20.99
CA PRO A 101 -12.01 -5.61 22.43
C PRO A 101 -11.81 -6.85 23.30
N ALA A 102 -12.16 -8.04 22.80
CA ALA A 102 -12.02 -9.32 23.51
C ALA A 102 -10.65 -10.00 23.32
N ASP A 103 -9.84 -9.53 22.36
CA ASP A 103 -8.52 -10.11 22.06
C ASP A 103 -7.41 -9.30 22.74
N GLU A 104 -6.32 -9.99 23.13
CA GLU A 104 -5.11 -9.30 23.55
C GLU A 104 -4.54 -8.53 22.35
N PHE A 105 -4.49 -7.20 22.46
CA PHE A 105 -4.01 -6.33 21.40
C PHE A 105 -2.51 -6.58 21.14
N ASP A 106 -2.15 -7.02 19.92
CA ASP A 106 -0.76 -7.05 19.45
C ASP A 106 -0.54 -6.03 18.32
N PHE A 107 0.35 -5.05 18.59
CA PHE A 107 0.73 -4.04 17.61
C PHE A 107 1.38 -4.64 16.36
N ARG A 108 2.18 -5.71 16.50
CA ARG A 108 2.87 -6.33 15.36
C ARG A 108 1.88 -6.97 14.40
N THR A 109 0.92 -7.71 14.96
CA THR A 109 -0.20 -8.28 14.19
C THR A 109 -1.04 -7.19 13.55
N GLY A 110 -1.42 -6.14 14.29
CA GLY A 110 -2.15 -5.00 13.75
C GLY A 110 -1.38 -4.25 12.65
N ALA A 111 -0.06 -4.12 12.78
CA ALA A 111 0.81 -3.50 11.78
C ALA A 111 0.86 -4.29 10.47
N LYS A 112 1.00 -5.62 10.56
CA LYS A 112 0.99 -6.51 9.40
C LYS A 112 -0.35 -6.42 8.65
N VAL A 113 -1.47 -6.47 9.37
CA VAL A 113 -2.82 -6.36 8.80
C VAL A 113 -3.03 -4.98 8.16
N ALA A 114 -2.67 -3.89 8.85
CA ALA A 114 -2.81 -2.54 8.31
C ALA A 114 -1.97 -2.35 7.03
N PHE A 115 -0.75 -2.90 7.00
CA PHE A 115 0.11 -2.87 5.81
C PHE A 115 -0.49 -3.65 4.64
N ASN A 116 -0.91 -4.90 4.84
CA ASN A 116 -1.51 -5.71 3.78
C ASN A 116 -2.78 -5.06 3.20
N ARG A 117 -3.62 -4.43 4.04
CA ARG A 117 -4.79 -3.66 3.60
C ARG A 117 -4.39 -2.45 2.76
N LEU A 118 -3.32 -1.76 3.13
CA LEU A 118 -2.80 -0.62 2.36
C LEU A 118 -2.32 -1.07 0.98
N MET A 119 -1.71 -2.26 0.89
CA MET A 119 -1.23 -2.86 -0.37
C MET A 119 -2.34 -3.53 -1.20
N GLY A 120 -3.56 -3.66 -0.65
CA GLY A 120 -4.65 -4.38 -1.30
C GLY A 120 -4.50 -5.91 -1.28
N GLU A 121 -3.55 -6.43 -0.50
CA GLU A 121 -3.30 -7.88 -0.35
C GLU A 121 -4.26 -8.54 0.64
N ASP A 122 -4.82 -7.75 1.57
CA ASP A 122 -5.92 -8.17 2.45
C ASP A 122 -7.30 -7.99 1.80
N ALA A 123 -7.35 -7.79 0.47
CA ALA A 123 -8.53 -8.15 -0.30
C ALA A 123 -8.66 -9.68 -0.22
N LYS A 124 -9.21 -10.16 0.90
CA LYS A 124 -9.86 -11.46 0.92
C LYS A 124 -10.71 -11.51 -0.36
N PRO A 125 -10.68 -12.62 -1.14
CA PRO A 125 -11.74 -12.82 -2.11
C PRO A 125 -13.05 -12.54 -1.37
N ASP A 126 -13.86 -11.66 -1.94
CA ASP A 126 -15.12 -11.23 -1.37
C ASP A 126 -16.07 -12.42 -1.42
N ASP A 127 -15.90 -13.37 -0.49
CA ASP A 127 -16.92 -14.33 -0.13
C ASP A 127 -17.90 -13.61 0.81
N GLY A 128 -18.32 -12.40 0.42
CA GLY A 128 -19.00 -11.35 1.18
C GLY A 128 -20.38 -11.74 1.70
N VAL A 129 -20.45 -12.84 2.45
CA VAL A 129 -21.64 -13.29 3.12
C VAL A 129 -21.61 -12.67 4.51
N ARG A 130 -22.30 -11.55 4.64
CA ARG A 130 -22.67 -11.01 5.94
C ARG A 130 -23.53 -12.06 6.66
N GLU A 131 -23.02 -12.62 7.76
CA GLU A 131 -23.82 -13.52 8.60
C GLU A 131 -25.01 -12.74 9.19
N VAL A 132 -26.24 -13.15 8.86
CA VAL A 132 -27.48 -12.54 9.38
C VAL A 132 -28.37 -13.63 9.95
N LYS A 133 -28.73 -13.51 11.24
CA LYS A 133 -29.70 -14.42 11.88
C LYS A 133 -31.13 -14.03 11.51
N ARG A 134 -31.65 -14.60 10.42
CA ARG A 134 -33.04 -14.44 9.94
C ARG A 134 -33.47 -15.68 9.14
N LYS A 135 -34.74 -15.71 8.71
CA LYS A 135 -35.19 -16.71 7.73
C LYS A 135 -34.40 -16.58 6.43
N ALA A 136 -33.90 -17.71 5.93
CA ALA A 136 -33.15 -17.80 4.68
C ALA A 136 -34.07 -17.66 3.46
N LYS A 137 -33.51 -17.16 2.35
CA LYS A 137 -34.18 -17.07 1.04
C LYS A 137 -33.55 -18.07 0.08
N VAL A 138 -34.30 -18.47 -0.95
CA VAL A 138 -33.78 -19.30 -2.04
C VAL A 138 -32.59 -18.59 -2.70
N GLY A 139 -31.52 -19.35 -2.93
CA GLY A 139 -30.25 -18.87 -3.48
C GLY A 139 -29.24 -18.37 -2.43
N GLU A 140 -29.63 -18.20 -1.17
CA GLU A 140 -28.70 -17.82 -0.09
C GLU A 140 -27.89 -19.02 0.43
N TYR A 141 -26.72 -18.74 1.00
CA TYR A 141 -25.93 -19.71 1.73
C TYR A 141 -26.23 -19.62 3.24
N ILE A 142 -26.38 -20.78 3.88
CA ILE A 142 -26.60 -20.90 5.32
C ILE A 142 -25.48 -21.71 5.96
N LYS A 143 -25.10 -21.34 7.18
CA LYS A 143 -24.12 -22.06 7.99
C LYS A 143 -24.82 -22.75 9.16
N ILE A 144 -24.56 -24.03 9.36
CA ILE A 144 -25.11 -24.80 10.48
C ILE A 144 -24.37 -24.42 11.75
N VAL A 145 -25.10 -23.98 12.77
CA VAL A 145 -24.53 -23.53 14.07
C VAL A 145 -24.96 -24.41 15.25
N ASP A 146 -26.02 -25.21 15.07
CA ASP A 146 -26.55 -26.11 16.08
C ASP A 146 -27.12 -27.39 15.43
N ALA A 147 -26.23 -28.28 15.02
CA ALA A 147 -26.56 -29.56 14.42
C ALA A 147 -26.97 -30.56 15.51
N MET A 148 -28.16 -31.14 15.37
CA MET A 148 -28.56 -32.30 16.16
C MET A 148 -28.10 -33.57 15.43
N PRO A 149 -27.10 -34.32 15.93
CA PRO A 149 -26.43 -35.39 15.19
C PRO A 149 -27.24 -36.68 15.03
N TYR A 150 -28.51 -36.69 15.46
CA TYR A 150 -29.34 -37.90 15.39
C TYR A 150 -29.94 -38.03 13.98
N LEU A 151 -29.37 -38.93 13.17
CA LEU A 151 -29.85 -39.36 11.84
C LEU A 151 -29.63 -38.43 10.62
N ILE A 152 -28.78 -37.39 10.70
CA ILE A 152 -28.67 -36.35 9.64
C ILE A 152 -27.21 -36.12 9.20
N PRO A 153 -26.92 -35.90 7.89
CA PRO A 153 -25.55 -35.90 7.34
C PRO A 153 -24.89 -34.50 7.32
N TYR A 154 -25.18 -33.66 8.31
CA TYR A 154 -24.59 -32.32 8.46
C TYR A 154 -24.08 -32.06 9.88
N LYS A 155 -23.09 -31.18 10.01
CA LYS A 155 -22.45 -30.81 11.28
C LYS A 155 -22.32 -29.29 11.43
N ASN A 156 -22.04 -28.86 12.65
CA ASN A 156 -21.71 -27.46 12.92
C ASN A 156 -20.54 -27.00 12.05
N GLY A 157 -20.72 -25.86 11.40
CA GLY A 157 -19.76 -25.29 10.45
C GLY A 157 -20.04 -25.63 8.99
N ASP A 158 -20.89 -26.60 8.68
CA ASP A 158 -21.26 -26.89 7.28
C ASP A 158 -22.01 -25.71 6.66
N ILE A 159 -21.73 -25.47 5.37
CA ILE A 159 -22.35 -24.40 4.59
C ILE A 159 -23.12 -25.02 3.43
N PHE A 160 -24.37 -24.61 3.26
CA PHE A 160 -25.25 -25.11 2.19
C PHE A 160 -25.96 -24.00 1.45
N LYS A 161 -26.24 -24.23 0.17
CA LYS A 161 -27.08 -23.36 -0.65
C LYS A 161 -28.55 -23.73 -0.50
N VAL A 162 -29.41 -22.76 -0.23
CA VAL A 162 -30.86 -22.97 -0.14
C VAL A 162 -31.44 -23.05 -1.54
N ILE A 163 -32.09 -24.17 -1.87
CA ILE A 163 -32.74 -24.39 -3.16
C ILE A 163 -34.26 -24.27 -3.10
N SER A 164 -34.87 -24.47 -1.92
CA SER A 164 -36.27 -24.13 -1.69
C SER A 164 -36.56 -23.80 -0.23
N THR A 165 -37.63 -23.06 0.01
CA THR A 165 -38.10 -22.68 1.36
C THR A 165 -39.54 -23.14 1.53
N SER A 166 -39.87 -23.72 2.67
CA SER A 166 -41.21 -24.19 3.02
C SER A 166 -41.59 -23.79 4.45
N LYS A 167 -42.86 -23.97 4.85
CA LYS A 167 -43.28 -23.71 6.24
C LYS A 167 -42.48 -24.51 7.29
N PRO A 168 -42.18 -25.81 7.10
CA PRO A 168 -41.39 -26.58 8.07
C PRO A 168 -39.87 -26.32 8.03
N GLY A 169 -39.33 -25.66 7.00
CA GLY A 169 -37.88 -25.44 6.91
C GLY A 169 -37.37 -25.06 5.52
N VAL A 170 -36.13 -25.41 5.22
CA VAL A 170 -35.47 -25.17 3.94
C VAL A 170 -34.94 -26.48 3.37
N VAL A 171 -34.89 -26.58 2.03
CA VAL A 171 -34.20 -27.66 1.33
C VAL A 171 -32.85 -27.12 0.87
N ILE A 172 -31.81 -27.90 1.10
CA ILE A 172 -30.42 -27.50 0.86
C ILE A 172 -29.80 -28.33 -0.26
N GLU A 173 -28.81 -27.77 -0.95
CA GLU A 173 -27.99 -28.51 -1.93
C GLU A 173 -26.64 -28.88 -1.32
N LYS A 174 -26.28 -30.16 -1.43
CA LYS A 174 -24.97 -30.72 -1.08
C LYS A 174 -24.44 -31.51 -2.27
N ASP A 175 -23.26 -31.15 -2.77
CA ASP A 175 -22.60 -31.84 -3.90
C ASP A 175 -23.50 -31.99 -5.15
N GLY A 176 -24.30 -30.95 -5.45
CA GLY A 176 -25.23 -30.93 -6.57
C GLY A 176 -26.49 -31.77 -6.38
N LYS A 177 -26.76 -32.27 -5.16
CA LYS A 177 -27.95 -33.05 -4.82
C LYS A 177 -28.79 -32.36 -3.74
N PRO A 178 -30.13 -32.33 -3.86
CA PRO A 178 -31.03 -31.91 -2.79
C PRO A 178 -30.91 -32.80 -1.55
N VAL A 179 -30.85 -32.19 -0.36
CA VAL A 179 -30.81 -32.83 0.97
C VAL A 179 -31.83 -32.15 1.90
#